data_AF-A0A226QC31-F1
#
_entry.id   AF-A0A226QC31-F1
#
_cell.length_a   1.000
_cell.length_b   1.000
_cell.length_c   1.000
_cell.angle_alpha   90.00
_cell.angle_beta   90.00
_cell.angle_gamma   90.00
#
_symmetry.space_group_name_H-M   'P 1'
#
loop_
_entity.id
_entity.type
_entity.pdbx_description
1 polymer ?
#
loop_
_entity_poly.entity_id
_entity_poly.type
_entity_poly.pdbx_seq_one_letter_code
_entity_poly.pdbx_strand_id
1 'polypeptide(L)'
;MKKLLIVRSVSMQQLDNNLKAIINTFPDYEYHMLTHEHSVKLVEKYDVIKKIIVYPYKQSFSIKRPVPELKNEIYDVVIIPVSNLTGAGFFNVFQFSLSLKSKRRVICNLISDLWDITSGQIRWMRMKHIMMSIVSMTGSIIAGLLVVLFLPFMLKRLEKKGE
;
A
#
# COMPACT_ATOMS: atom_id res chain seq x y z
N MET A 1 6.76 -10.87 -25.67
CA MET A 1 5.61 -11.01 -24.76
C MET A 1 5.63 -9.87 -23.76
N LYS A 2 4.46 -9.31 -23.40
CA LYS A 2 4.40 -8.22 -22.41
C LYS A 2 4.34 -8.82 -20.99
N LYS A 3 5.09 -8.25 -20.05
CA LYS A 3 5.17 -8.74 -18.67
C LYS A 3 4.35 -7.86 -17.73
N LEU A 4 3.56 -8.49 -16.86
CA LEU A 4 2.77 -7.83 -15.83
C LEU A 4 3.19 -8.34 -14.45
N LEU A 5 3.43 -7.43 -13.52
CA LEU A 5 3.71 -7.77 -12.13
C LEU A 5 2.57 -7.34 -11.22
N ILE A 6 2.03 -8.27 -10.44
CA ILE A 6 1.09 -7.98 -9.37
C ILE A 6 1.87 -7.91 -8.06
N VAL A 7 1.92 -6.74 -7.42
CA VAL A 7 2.48 -6.59 -6.08
C VAL A 7 1.38 -6.90 -5.08
N ARG A 8 1.35 -8.12 -4.53
CA ARG A 8 0.24 -8.56 -3.70
C ARG A 8 0.27 -7.87 -2.33
N SER A 9 -0.48 -6.77 -2.22
CA SER A 9 -0.68 -5.99 -1.00
C SER A 9 -2.00 -6.25 -0.27
N VAL A 10 -2.90 -7.05 -0.85
CA VAL A 10 -4.24 -7.33 -0.29
C VAL A 10 -4.38 -8.79 0.14
N SER A 11 -5.45 -9.10 0.87
CA SER A 11 -5.82 -10.47 1.25
C SER A 11 -6.05 -11.35 0.01
N MET A 12 -5.97 -12.68 0.16
CA MET A 12 -6.20 -13.58 -0.98
C MET A 12 -7.64 -13.51 -1.50
N GLN A 13 -8.62 -13.35 -0.61
CA GLN A 13 -10.02 -13.17 -0.99
C GLN A 13 -10.20 -11.93 -1.89
N GLN A 14 -9.55 -10.83 -1.57
CA GLN A 14 -9.60 -9.63 -2.42
C GLN A 14 -8.85 -9.86 -3.74
N LEU A 15 -7.73 -10.58 -3.69
CA LEU A 15 -6.98 -10.93 -4.89
C LEU A 15 -7.83 -11.77 -5.85
N ASP A 16 -8.63 -12.73 -5.37
CA ASP A 16 -9.52 -13.55 -6.20
C ASP A 16 -10.47 -12.70 -7.05
N ASN A 17 -11.06 -11.67 -6.43
CA ASN A 17 -11.97 -10.75 -7.10
C ASN A 17 -11.22 -9.84 -8.08
N ASN A 18 -10.07 -9.30 -7.66
CA ASN A 18 -9.28 -8.38 -8.47
C ASN A 18 -8.65 -9.10 -9.67
N LEU A 19 -8.21 -10.34 -9.50
CA LEU A 19 -7.50 -11.11 -10.53
C LEU A 19 -8.39 -11.34 -11.75
N LYS A 20 -9.69 -11.60 -11.58
CA LYS A 20 -10.64 -11.73 -12.70
C LYS A 20 -10.70 -10.46 -13.56
N ALA A 21 -10.84 -9.30 -12.92
CA ALA A 21 -10.88 -8.02 -13.63
C ALA A 21 -9.54 -7.68 -14.30
N ILE A 22 -8.43 -7.98 -13.61
CA ILE A 22 -7.08 -7.82 -14.15
C ILE A 22 -6.91 -8.67 -15.42
N ILE A 23 -7.33 -9.93 -15.39
CA ILE A 23 -7.23 -10.86 -16.54
C ILE A 23 -8.04 -10.32 -17.72
N ASN A 24 -9.27 -9.89 -17.49
CA ASN A 24 -10.13 -9.33 -18.53
C ASN A 24 -9.53 -8.06 -19.17
N THR A 25 -8.78 -7.27 -18.40
CA THR A 25 -8.16 -6.03 -18.87
C THR A 25 -6.82 -6.26 -19.59
N PHE A 26 -6.08 -7.30 -19.18
CA PHE A 26 -4.74 -7.60 -19.68
C PHE A 26 -4.59 -9.06 -20.17
N PRO A 27 -5.45 -9.57 -21.06
CA PRO A 27 -5.51 -11.00 -21.40
C PRO A 27 -4.18 -11.56 -21.96
N ASP A 28 -3.43 -10.75 -22.71
CA ASP A 28 -2.22 -11.19 -23.42
C ASP A 28 -0.90 -10.95 -22.65
N TYR A 29 -0.97 -10.79 -21.33
CA TYR A 29 0.21 -10.52 -20.50
C TYR A 29 0.69 -11.77 -19.77
N GLU A 30 2.01 -11.85 -19.58
CA GLU A 30 2.62 -12.83 -18.70
C GLU A 30 2.51 -12.36 -17.25
N TYR A 31 1.80 -13.11 -16.41
CA TYR A 31 1.51 -12.75 -15.04
C TYR A 31 2.61 -13.21 -14.09
N HIS A 32 3.30 -12.25 -13.48
CA HIS A 32 4.19 -12.47 -12.36
C HIS A 32 3.55 -11.93 -11.09
N MET A 33 3.79 -12.58 -9.96
CA MET A 33 3.26 -12.12 -8.68
C MET A 33 4.36 -12.00 -7.64
N LEU A 34 4.43 -10.85 -6.99
CA LEU A 34 5.25 -10.63 -5.81
C LEU A 34 4.41 -10.84 -4.55
N THR A 35 4.75 -11.81 -3.72
CA THR A 35 4.06 -12.10 -2.45
C THR A 35 5.04 -12.43 -1.34
N HIS A 36 4.59 -12.35 -0.09
CA HIS A 36 5.32 -12.89 1.05
C HIS A 36 5.33 -14.43 1.05
N GLU A 37 6.35 -15.01 1.68
CA GLU A 37 6.61 -16.45 1.78
C GLU A 37 5.39 -17.27 2.24
N HIS A 38 4.71 -16.85 3.30
CA HIS A 38 3.56 -17.55 3.89
C HIS A 38 2.36 -17.73 2.93
N SER A 39 2.39 -17.05 1.79
CA SER A 39 1.31 -17.01 0.81
C SER A 39 1.64 -17.67 -0.52
N VAL A 40 2.88 -18.13 -0.71
CA VAL A 40 3.34 -18.77 -1.95
C VAL A 40 2.45 -19.96 -2.32
N LYS A 41 2.19 -20.87 -1.36
CA LYS A 41 1.32 -22.05 -1.55
C LYS A 41 -0.12 -21.72 -1.98
N LEU A 42 -0.61 -20.54 -1.62
CA LEU A 42 -1.94 -20.09 -2.03
C LEU A 42 -1.89 -19.53 -3.45
N VAL A 43 -0.80 -18.84 -3.80
CA VAL A 43 -0.59 -18.27 -5.13
C VAL A 43 -0.32 -19.35 -6.18
N GLU A 44 0.33 -20.46 -5.80
CA GLU A 44 0.57 -21.61 -6.68
C GLU A 44 -0.71 -22.24 -7.23
N LYS A 45 -1.86 -21.99 -6.61
CA LYS A 45 -3.16 -22.49 -7.06
C LYS A 45 -3.72 -21.73 -8.28
N TYR A 46 -3.12 -20.60 -8.65
CA TYR A 46 -3.57 -19.83 -9.81
C TYR A 46 -2.75 -20.20 -11.05
N ASP A 47 -3.37 -20.95 -11.96
CA ASP A 47 -2.73 -21.41 -13.21
C ASP A 47 -2.26 -20.27 -14.12
N VAL A 48 -2.89 -19.09 -13.99
CA VAL A 48 -2.56 -17.90 -14.77
C VAL A 48 -1.20 -17.31 -14.40
N ILE A 49 -0.71 -17.54 -13.17
CA ILE A 49 0.51 -16.92 -12.65
C ILE A 49 1.71 -17.77 -13.06
N LYS A 50 2.53 -17.25 -13.98
CA LYS A 50 3.69 -17.95 -14.54
C LYS A 50 4.91 -17.92 -13.62
N LYS A 51 5.08 -16.84 -12.85
CA LYS A 51 6.25 -16.65 -11.98
C LYS A 51 5.82 -16.07 -10.63
N ILE A 52 6.16 -16.77 -9.56
CA ILE A 52 5.96 -16.30 -8.18
C ILE A 52 7.31 -15.81 -7.67
N ILE A 53 7.34 -14.57 -7.19
CA ILE A 53 8.51 -13.89 -6.66
C ILE A 53 8.25 -13.71 -5.17
N VAL A 54 9.17 -14.21 -4.35
CA VAL A 54 9.03 -14.14 -2.90
C VAL A 54 9.67 -12.87 -2.39
N TYR A 55 8.90 -12.06 -1.68
CA TYR A 55 9.43 -10.91 -0.96
C TYR A 55 10.20 -11.40 0.27
N PRO A 56 11.52 -11.18 0.35
CA PRO A 56 12.39 -11.85 1.32
C PRO A 56 12.31 -11.25 2.74
N TYR A 57 11.44 -10.25 2.96
CA TYR A 57 11.31 -9.57 4.24
C TYR A 57 9.95 -9.87 4.88
N LYS A 58 9.94 -10.01 6.21
CA LYS A 58 8.72 -10.29 6.99
C LYS A 58 7.81 -9.07 7.16
N GLN A 59 8.36 -7.86 7.10
CA GLN A 59 7.62 -6.62 7.27
C GLN A 59 7.03 -6.15 5.93
N SER A 60 6.22 -5.09 5.95
CA SER A 60 5.58 -4.54 4.76
C SER A 60 6.57 -4.16 3.64
N PHE A 61 6.04 -4.06 2.41
CA PHE A 61 6.76 -3.53 1.26
C PHE A 61 7.37 -2.16 1.57
N SER A 62 8.64 -1.97 1.21
CA SER A 62 9.33 -0.72 1.46
C SER A 62 10.34 -0.42 0.36
N ILE A 63 10.42 0.84 -0.05
CA ILE A 63 11.42 1.31 -1.02
C ILE A 63 12.88 1.05 -0.56
N LYS A 64 13.12 0.96 0.76
CA LYS A 64 14.45 0.67 1.33
C LYS A 64 14.81 -0.82 1.27
N ARG A 65 13.90 -1.66 0.79
CA ARG A 65 13.98 -3.12 0.81
C ARG A 65 13.74 -3.67 -0.60
N PRO A 66 14.71 -3.46 -1.49
CA PRO A 66 14.57 -3.92 -2.87
C PRO A 66 14.56 -5.45 -2.91
N VAL A 67 13.83 -6.00 -3.87
CA VAL A 67 13.87 -7.43 -4.17
C VAL A 67 14.92 -7.64 -5.26
N PRO A 68 16.03 -8.35 -4.98
CA PRO A 68 17.13 -8.50 -5.94
C PRO A 68 16.68 -9.08 -7.28
N GLU A 69 15.78 -10.06 -7.27
CA GLU A 69 15.20 -10.68 -8.47
C GLU A 69 14.47 -9.69 -9.39
N LEU A 70 13.91 -8.62 -8.83
CA LEU A 70 13.18 -7.60 -9.59
C LEU A 70 14.07 -6.48 -10.14
N LYS A 71 15.35 -6.41 -9.74
CA LYS A 71 16.25 -5.30 -10.11
C LYS A 71 16.58 -5.26 -11.61
N ASN A 72 16.66 -6.44 -12.23
CA ASN A 72 17.04 -6.60 -13.64
C ASN A 72 15.85 -6.91 -14.56
N GLU A 73 14.66 -7.11 -13.99
CA GLU A 73 13.43 -7.35 -14.74
C GLU A 73 12.75 -6.02 -15.08
N ILE A 74 12.18 -5.91 -16.28
CA ILE A 74 11.39 -4.76 -16.71
C ILE A 74 9.97 -5.26 -16.96
N TYR A 75 9.00 -4.59 -16.34
CA TYR A 75 7.59 -4.89 -16.52
C TYR A 75 6.91 -3.84 -17.38
N ASP A 76 5.99 -4.25 -18.24
CA ASP A 76 5.17 -3.32 -18.99
C ASP A 76 4.13 -2.68 -18.07
N VAL A 77 3.55 -3.47 -17.17
CA VAL A 77 2.55 -3.02 -16.20
C VAL A 77 2.87 -3.57 -14.81
N VAL A 78 2.84 -2.70 -13.80
CA VAL A 78 2.82 -3.09 -12.39
C VAL A 78 1.45 -2.79 -11.83
N ILE A 79 0.75 -3.82 -11.34
CA ILE A 79 -0.55 -3.70 -10.70
C ILE A 79 -0.37 -3.69 -9.18
N ILE A 80 -1.04 -2.74 -8.55
CA ILE A 80 -1.02 -2.53 -7.10
C ILE A 80 -2.46 -2.67 -6.60
N PRO A 81 -2.87 -3.87 -6.16
CA PRO A 81 -4.15 -4.08 -5.53
C PRO A 81 -4.24 -3.31 -4.22
N VAL A 82 -5.36 -2.63 -3.97
CA VAL A 82 -5.63 -1.91 -2.73
C VAL A 82 -7.01 -2.29 -2.20
N SER A 83 -7.13 -2.40 -0.88
CA SER A 83 -8.39 -2.84 -0.24
C SER A 83 -9.36 -1.69 0.03
N ASN A 84 -9.25 -0.57 -0.68
CA ASN A 84 -10.13 0.58 -0.55
C ASN A 84 -10.26 1.31 -1.89
N LEU A 85 -11.17 2.29 -1.96
CA LEU A 85 -11.48 3.01 -3.19
C LEU A 85 -10.42 4.05 -3.59
N THR A 86 -9.54 4.47 -2.68
CA THR A 86 -8.63 5.60 -2.92
C THR A 86 -7.16 5.22 -2.93
N GLY A 87 -6.81 4.01 -2.49
CA GLY A 87 -5.45 3.58 -2.20
C GLY A 87 -4.87 4.11 -0.89
N ALA A 88 -5.65 4.84 -0.06
CA ALA A 88 -5.18 5.37 1.21
C ALA A 88 -4.63 4.26 2.13
N GLY A 89 -3.52 4.50 2.84
CA GLY A 89 -2.89 3.47 3.70
C GLY A 89 -2.00 2.45 2.96
N PHE A 90 -2.04 2.39 1.63
CA PHE A 90 -1.12 1.56 0.82
C PHE A 90 0.10 2.33 0.31
N PHE A 91 0.39 3.47 0.95
CA PHE A 91 1.44 4.39 0.51
C PHE A 91 2.82 3.74 0.43
N ASN A 92 3.16 2.87 1.39
CA ASN A 92 4.42 2.13 1.37
C ASN A 92 4.57 1.24 0.13
N VAL A 93 3.46 0.65 -0.34
CA VAL A 93 3.42 -0.19 -1.54
C VAL A 93 3.56 0.66 -2.80
N PHE A 94 2.89 1.83 -2.85
CA PHE A 94 3.08 2.77 -3.95
C PHE A 94 4.53 3.24 -4.03
N GLN A 95 5.18 3.56 -2.90
CA GLN A 95 6.60 3.90 -2.88
C GLN A 95 7.48 2.73 -3.33
N PHE A 96 7.19 1.52 -2.86
CA PHE A 96 7.89 0.33 -3.30
C PHE A 96 7.76 0.15 -4.82
N SER A 97 6.58 0.33 -5.40
CA SER A 97 6.35 0.24 -6.86
C SER A 97 7.20 1.23 -7.68
N LEU A 98 7.58 2.37 -7.10
CA LEU A 98 8.48 3.32 -7.75
C LEU A 98 9.92 2.79 -7.88
N SER A 99 10.35 1.89 -6.99
CA SER A 99 11.65 1.21 -7.12
C SER A 99 11.67 0.12 -8.20
N LEU A 100 10.50 -0.31 -8.67
CA LEU A 100 10.36 -1.32 -9.72
C LEU A 100 10.47 -0.68 -11.10
N LYS A 101 11.21 -1.32 -12.01
CA LYS A 101 11.30 -0.89 -13.41
C LYS A 101 10.01 -1.25 -14.13
N SER A 102 9.16 -0.25 -14.36
CA SER A 102 7.89 -0.43 -15.06
C SER A 102 7.54 0.74 -15.96
N LYS A 103 6.92 0.43 -17.11
CA LYS A 103 6.43 1.44 -18.06
C LYS A 103 5.14 2.09 -17.56
N ARG A 104 4.21 1.28 -17.02
CA ARG A 104 2.94 1.73 -16.44
C ARG A 104 2.72 1.14 -15.06
N ARG A 105 2.00 1.89 -14.22
CA ARG A 105 1.56 1.48 -12.89
C ARG A 105 0.06 1.66 -12.83
N VAL A 106 -0.64 0.62 -12.39
CA VAL A 106 -2.10 0.58 -12.33
C VAL A 106 -2.51 0.21 -10.92
N ILE A 107 -3.50 0.92 -10.39
CA ILE A 107 -4.13 0.57 -9.12
C ILE A 107 -5.32 -0.31 -9.43
N CYS A 108 -5.51 -1.37 -8.65
CA CYS A 108 -6.72 -2.18 -8.69
C CYS A 108 -7.42 -2.08 -7.34
N ASN A 109 -8.57 -1.44 -7.27
CA ASN A 109 -9.22 -1.09 -6.01
C ASN A 109 -10.09 -2.23 -5.44
N LEU A 110 -10.86 -1.91 -4.38
CA LEU A 110 -11.76 -2.87 -3.71
C LEU A 110 -12.88 -3.42 -4.63
N ILE A 111 -13.36 -2.60 -5.56
CA ILE A 111 -14.41 -2.95 -6.53
C ILE A 111 -13.82 -3.43 -7.87
N SER A 112 -12.53 -3.79 -7.87
CA SER A 112 -11.78 -4.23 -9.05
C SER A 112 -11.69 -3.20 -10.19
N ASP A 113 -11.90 -1.91 -9.88
CA ASP A 113 -11.68 -0.82 -10.82
C ASP A 113 -10.17 -0.58 -11.00
N LEU A 114 -9.79 -0.31 -12.25
CA LEU A 114 -8.39 -0.28 -12.71
C LEU A 114 -8.10 1.08 -13.31
N TRP A 115 -7.26 1.87 -12.65
CA TRP A 115 -6.81 3.16 -13.18
C TRP A 115 -5.30 3.29 -13.15
N ASP A 116 -4.77 4.01 -14.13
CA ASP A 116 -3.35 4.34 -14.17
C ASP A 116 -2.98 5.33 -13.07
N ILE A 117 -1.81 5.11 -12.48
CA ILE A 117 -1.20 6.05 -11.56
C ILE A 117 0.18 6.48 -12.06
N THR A 118 0.37 7.79 -12.10
CA THR A 118 1.65 8.40 -12.46
C THR A 118 2.56 8.52 -11.24
N SER A 119 3.86 8.52 -11.48
CA SER A 119 4.87 8.73 -10.42
C SER A 119 4.69 10.08 -9.71
N GLY A 120 4.19 11.10 -10.42
CA GLY A 120 3.86 12.41 -9.86
C GLY A 120 2.72 12.35 -8.85
N GLN A 121 1.64 11.63 -9.17
CA GLN A 121 0.52 11.42 -8.24
C GLN A 121 0.95 10.67 -6.99
N ILE A 122 1.83 9.66 -7.11
CA ILE A 122 2.39 8.95 -5.95
C ILE A 122 3.18 9.93 -5.06
N ARG A 123 3.99 10.81 -5.65
CA ARG A 123 4.74 11.82 -4.90
C ARG A 123 3.83 12.87 -4.25
N TRP A 124 2.75 13.27 -4.92
CA TRP A 124 1.77 14.20 -4.37
C TRP A 124 1.03 13.62 -3.15
N MET A 125 0.65 12.35 -3.22
CA MET A 125 0.08 11.64 -2.06
C MET A 125 1.03 11.67 -0.86
N ARG A 126 2.34 11.53 -1.09
CA ARG A 126 3.35 11.67 -0.03
C ARG A 126 3.29 13.04 0.63
N MET A 127 3.26 14.10 -0.18
CA MET A 127 3.26 15.47 0.33
C MET A 127 2.02 15.75 1.17
N LYS A 128 0.84 15.36 0.67
CA LYS A 128 -0.41 15.48 1.44
C LYS A 128 -0.34 14.76 2.77
N HIS A 129 0.19 13.53 2.79
CA HIS A 129 0.34 12.77 4.03
C HIS A 129 1.30 13.45 5.02
N ILE A 130 2.42 14.00 4.55
CA ILE A 130 3.37 14.74 5.39
C ILE A 130 2.71 16.01 5.95
N MET A 131 2.01 16.78 5.13
CA MET A 131 1.30 17.98 5.59
C MET A 131 0.26 17.64 6.67
N MET A 132 -0.56 16.61 6.45
CA MET A 132 -1.54 16.16 7.44
C MET A 132 -0.87 15.69 8.74
N SER A 133 0.27 15.01 8.64
CA SER A 133 1.04 14.58 9.81
C SER A 133 1.59 15.76 10.60
N ILE A 134 2.05 16.82 9.94
CA ILE A 134 2.53 18.04 10.59
C ILE A 134 1.37 18.74 11.31
N VAL A 135 0.23 18.91 10.64
CA VAL A 135 -0.97 19.52 11.23
C VAL A 135 -1.46 18.72 12.45
N SER A 136 -1.46 17.39 12.36
CA SER A 136 -1.82 16.54 13.49
C SER A 136 -0.84 16.69 14.64
N MET A 137 0.46 16.78 14.36
CA MET A 137 1.48 16.92 15.39
C MET A 137 1.37 18.26 16.11
N THR A 138 1.19 19.37 15.38
CA THR A 138 0.99 20.69 15.98
C THR A 138 -0.29 20.74 16.80
N GLY A 139 -1.39 20.18 16.30
CA GLY A 139 -2.65 20.08 17.05
C GLY A 139 -2.48 19.30 18.35
N SER A 140 -1.80 18.15 18.32
CA SER A 140 -1.53 17.34 19.53
C SER A 140 -0.67 18.07 20.55
N ILE A 141 0.32 18.86 20.11
CA ILE A 141 1.16 19.66 21.03
C ILE A 141 0.31 20.74 21.70
N ILE A 142 -0.51 21.47 20.94
CA ILE A 142 -1.38 22.53 21.50
C ILE A 142 -2.40 21.92 22.49
N ALA A 143 -3.06 20.83 22.11
CA ALA A 143 -3.99 20.14 22.98
C ALA A 143 -3.30 19.60 24.24
N GLY A 144 -2.11 19.02 24.10
CA GLY A 144 -1.30 18.56 25.22
C GLY A 144 -0.93 19.66 26.20
N LEU A 145 -0.53 20.83 25.70
CA LEU A 145 -0.25 22.01 26.54
C LEU A 145 -1.50 22.48 27.30
N LEU A 146 -2.66 22.53 26.63
CA LEU A 146 -3.92 22.87 27.28
C LEU A 146 -4.28 21.86 28.37
N VAL A 147 -4.16 20.56 28.10
CA VAL A 147 -4.42 19.53 29.10
C VAL A 147 -3.49 19.70 30.30
N VAL A 148 -2.18 19.84 30.10
CA VAL A 148 -1.22 20.02 31.21
C VAL A 148 -1.54 21.27 32.05
N LEU A 149 -2.05 22.34 31.42
CA LEU A 149 -2.36 23.60 32.10
C LEU A 149 -3.70 23.56 32.85
N PHE A 150 -4.73 22.94 32.27
CA PHE A 150 -6.09 22.90 32.83
C PHE A 150 -6.37 21.70 33.74
N LEU A 151 -5.66 20.57 33.55
CA LEU A 151 -5.86 19.35 34.34
C LEU A 151 -5.65 19.57 35.84
N PRO A 152 -4.61 20.30 36.33
CA PRO A 152 -4.43 20.55 37.75
C PRO A 152 -5.59 21.37 38.35
N PHE A 153 -6.15 22.28 37.57
CA PHE A 153 -7.26 23.13 38.00
C PHE A 153 -8.57 22.35 38.08
N MET A 154 -8.80 21.47 37.10
CA MET A 154 -9.93 20.54 37.09
C MET A 154 -9.85 19.53 38.24
N LEU A 155 -8.67 18.95 38.51
CA LEU A 155 -8.45 18.02 39.61
C LEU A 155 -8.74 18.68 40.97
N LYS A 156 -8.21 19.88 41.22
CA LYS A 156 -8.51 20.65 42.44
C LYS A 156 -9.99 20.98 42.60
N ARG A 157 -10.71 21.22 41.50
CA ARG A 157 -12.15 21.51 41.52
C ARG A 157 -12.98 20.26 41.84
N LEU A 158 -12.51 19.08 41.45
CA LEU A 158 -13.15 17.80 41.76
C LEU A 158 -12.91 17.38 43.21
N GLU A 159 -11.70 17.56 43.75
CA GLU A 159 -11.41 17.34 45.19
C GLU A 159 -12.35 18.18 46.08
N LYS A 160 -12.49 19.48 45.79
CA LYS A 160 -13.38 20.39 46.54
C LYS A 160 -14.88 20.09 46.43
N LYS A 161 -15.31 19.22 45.52
CA LYS A 161 -16.71 18.82 45.34
C LYS A 161 -17.02 17.45 45.96
N GLY A 162 -15.99 16.71 46.36
CA GLY A 162 -16.10 15.40 47.02
C GLY A 162 -16.05 15.47 48.55
N GLU A 163 -15.63 16.62 49.12
CA GLU A 163 -15.89 17.03 50.51
C GLU A 163 -17.26 17.72 50.60
#